data_AF-A0AA38FK47-F1
#
_entry.id   AF-A0AA38FK47-F1
#
_cell.length_a   1.000
_cell.length_b   1.000
_cell.length_c   1.000
_cell.angle_alpha   90.00
_cell.angle_beta   90.00
_cell.angle_gamma   90.00
#
_symmetry.space_group_name_H-M   'P 1'
#
loop_
_entity.id
_entity.type
_entity.pdbx_description
1 polymer ?
#
loop_
_entity_poly.entity_id
_entity_poly.type
_entity_poly.pdbx_seq_one_letter_code
_entity_poly.pdbx_strand_id
1 'polypeptide(L)'
;CRIEIEKARLLVLEAANQLDFNGNKVAKGAIAIAKVAAPNMALKVLDTAIQVHGAAGVSTDFVLSHLWATARTLRLADGPDEVHLGTIAKLELSRARL
;
A
#
# COMPACT_ATOMS: atom_id res chain seq x y z
N CYS A 1 -12.36 4.93 7.51
CA CYS A 1 -11.71 4.73 6.19
C CYS A 1 -11.08 5.99 5.59
N ARG A 2 -11.72 7.17 5.65
CA ARG A 2 -11.25 8.38 4.96
C ARG A 2 -9.79 8.78 5.25
N ILE A 3 -9.40 8.82 6.52
CA ILE A 3 -8.03 9.19 6.95
C ILE A 3 -6.97 8.29 6.30
N GLU A 4 -7.20 6.98 6.26
CA GLU A 4 -6.22 6.02 5.73
C GLU A 4 -6.03 6.18 4.22
N ILE A 5 -7.10 6.50 3.49
CA ILE A 5 -7.05 6.79 2.06
C ILE A 5 -6.21 8.03 1.80
N GLU A 6 -6.39 9.10 2.59
CA GLU A 6 -5.60 10.33 2.43
C GLU A 6 -4.10 10.08 2.70
N LYS A 7 -3.77 9.33 3.76
CA LYS A 7 -2.37 8.94 4.05
C LYS A 7 -1.76 8.18 2.87
N ALA A 8 -2.44 7.14 2.38
CA ALA A 8 -1.92 6.34 1.27
C ALA A 8 -1.78 7.16 -0.02
N ARG A 9 -2.74 8.05 -0.32
CA ARG A 9 -2.67 8.96 -1.48
C ARG A 9 -1.43 9.85 -1.40
N LEU A 10 -1.18 10.48 -0.26
CA LEU A 10 -0.02 11.36 -0.08
C LEU A 10 1.30 10.59 -0.20
N LEU A 11 1.38 9.37 0.32
CA LEU A 11 2.58 8.53 0.17
C LEU A 11 2.86 8.16 -1.29
N VAL A 12 1.82 7.83 -2.07
CA VAL A 12 1.95 7.55 -3.50
C VAL A 12 2.38 8.79 -4.28
N LEU A 13 1.80 9.95 -3.99
CA LEU A 13 2.17 11.21 -4.64
C LEU A 13 3.60 11.64 -4.28
N GLU A 14 4.03 11.45 -3.04
CA GLU A 14 5.42 11.71 -2.64
C GLU A 14 6.39 10.77 -3.36
N ALA A 15 6.06 9.48 -3.49
CA ALA A 15 6.88 8.54 -4.25
C ALA A 15 6.99 8.93 -5.73
N ALA A 16 5.89 9.37 -6.35
CA ALA A 16 5.88 9.87 -7.72
C ALA A 16 6.71 11.15 -7.86
N ASN A 17 6.54 12.11 -6.95
CA ASN A 17 7.30 13.36 -6.92
C ASN A 17 8.81 13.10 -6.79
N GLN A 18 9.24 12.23 -5.87
CA GLN A 18 10.64 11.84 -5.74
C GLN A 18 11.17 11.15 -7.00
N LEU A 19 10.34 10.34 -7.66
CA LEU A 19 10.72 9.65 -8.89
C LEU A 19 10.94 10.64 -10.04
N ASP A 20 10.02 11.58 -10.23
CA ASP A 20 10.06 12.56 -11.32
C ASP A 20 11.27 13.50 -11.21
N PHE A 21 11.59 13.97 -9.99
CA PHE A 21 12.66 14.93 -9.78
C PHE A 21 14.04 14.30 -9.52
N ASN A 22 14.09 13.15 -8.84
CA ASN A 22 15.34 12.58 -8.31
C ASN A 22 15.69 11.21 -8.90
N GLY A 23 14.78 10.61 -9.67
CA GLY A 23 14.95 9.32 -10.31
C GLY A 23 14.86 8.12 -9.36
N ASN A 24 14.80 6.92 -9.95
CA ASN A 24 14.52 5.66 -9.25
C ASN A 24 15.44 5.35 -8.06
N LYS A 25 16.74 5.69 -8.14
CA LYS A 25 17.70 5.34 -7.09
C LYS A 25 17.41 6.09 -5.78
N VAL A 26 17.08 7.36 -5.86
CA VAL A 26 16.76 8.20 -4.70
C VAL A 26 15.35 7.90 -4.20
N ALA A 27 14.39 7.75 -5.11
CA ALA A 27 12.99 7.49 -4.79
C ALA A 27 12.71 6.12 -4.17
N LYS A 28 13.67 5.18 -4.23
CA LYS A 28 13.52 3.78 -3.78
C LYS A 28 12.86 3.63 -2.41
N GLY A 29 13.22 4.47 -1.44
CA GLY A 29 12.63 4.44 -0.10
C GLY A 29 11.15 4.82 -0.09
N ALA A 30 10.80 5.93 -0.76
CA ALA A 30 9.42 6.39 -0.86
C ALA A 30 8.54 5.39 -1.65
N ILE A 31 9.07 4.80 -2.72
CA ILE A 31 8.38 3.76 -3.50
C ILE A 31 8.08 2.53 -2.62
N ALA A 32 9.06 2.05 -1.86
CA ALA A 32 8.87 0.92 -0.96
C ALA A 32 7.80 1.19 0.11
N ILE A 33 7.81 2.40 0.71
CA ILE A 33 6.81 2.82 1.70
C ILE A 33 5.41 2.83 1.06
N ALA A 34 5.26 3.47 -0.10
CA ALA A 34 3.98 3.54 -0.80
C ALA A 34 3.45 2.15 -1.20
N LYS A 35 4.34 1.27 -1.68
CA LYS A 35 4.01 -0.10 -2.09
C LYS A 35 3.51 -0.97 -0.93
N VAL A 36 4.02 -0.77 0.29
CA VAL A 36 3.49 -1.45 1.48
C VAL A 36 2.18 -0.80 1.95
N ALA A 37 2.14 0.53 2.01
CA ALA A 37 1.01 1.24 2.61
C ALA A 37 -0.28 1.13 1.79
N ALA A 38 -0.22 1.25 0.47
CA ALA A 38 -1.41 1.33 -0.37
C ALA A 38 -2.25 0.04 -0.39
N PRO A 39 -1.70 -1.17 -0.60
CA PRO A 39 -2.47 -2.41 -0.56
C PRO A 39 -3.06 -2.69 0.83
N ASN A 40 -2.29 -2.43 1.90
CA ASN A 40 -2.76 -2.62 3.27
C ASN A 40 -3.92 -1.68 3.62
N MET A 41 -3.86 -0.43 3.17
CA MET A 41 -4.98 0.51 3.26
C MET A 41 -6.20 0.00 2.48
N ALA A 42 -6.01 -0.43 1.23
CA ALA A 42 -7.10 -0.89 0.37
C ALA A 42 -7.84 -2.08 0.99
N LEU A 43 -7.10 -3.08 1.51
CA LEU A 43 -7.66 -4.23 2.21
C LEU A 43 -8.48 -3.82 3.42
N LYS A 44 -7.97 -2.90 4.26
CA LYS A 44 -8.70 -2.41 5.43
C LYS A 44 -10.01 -1.72 5.06
N VAL A 45 -10.00 -0.91 4.01
CA VAL A 45 -11.20 -0.19 3.54
C VAL A 45 -12.21 -1.17 2.94
N LEU A 46 -11.76 -2.11 2.11
CA LEU A 46 -12.60 -3.12 1.47
C LEU A 46 -13.21 -4.08 2.51
N ASP A 47 -12.42 -4.53 3.48
CA ASP A 47 -12.88 -5.37 4.58
C ASP A 47 -13.97 -4.67 5.41
N THR A 48 -13.77 -3.39 5.73
CA THR A 48 -14.80 -2.57 6.40
C THR A 48 -16.07 -2.48 5.55
N ALA A 49 -15.93 -2.31 4.22
CA ALA A 49 -17.08 -2.26 3.32
C ALA A 49 -17.82 -3.60 3.25
N ILE A 50 -17.11 -4.72 3.16
CA ILE A 50 -17.68 -6.07 3.21
C ILE A 50 -18.48 -6.24 4.50
N GLN A 51 -17.88 -5.89 5.64
CA GLN A 51 -18.51 -6.03 6.95
C GLN A 51 -19.82 -5.24 7.06
N VAL A 52 -19.88 -4.02 6.51
CA VAL A 52 -21.11 -3.19 6.50
C VAL A 52 -22.21 -3.81 5.62
N HIS A 53 -21.85 -4.51 4.54
CA HIS A 53 -22.80 -5.20 3.65
C HIS A 53 -23.20 -6.60 4.16
N GLY A 54 -22.61 -7.08 5.25
CA GLY A 54 -22.87 -8.41 5.79
C GLY A 54 -22.57 -9.52 4.77
N ALA A 55 -23.42 -10.56 4.73
CA ALA A 55 -23.23 -11.70 3.81
C ALA A 55 -23.22 -11.28 2.33
N ALA A 56 -23.92 -10.20 1.96
CA ALA A 56 -23.90 -9.70 0.59
C ALA A 56 -22.52 -9.12 0.21
N GLY A 57 -21.73 -8.65 1.17
CA GLY A 57 -20.37 -8.18 0.93
C GLY A 57 -19.41 -9.28 0.43
N VAL A 58 -19.70 -10.54 0.74
CA VAL A 58 -18.95 -11.71 0.25
C VAL A 58 -19.66 -12.47 -0.88
N SER A 59 -20.85 -12.04 -1.29
CA SER A 59 -21.59 -12.65 -2.40
C SER A 59 -21.11 -12.09 -3.75
N THR A 60 -21.80 -12.49 -4.83
CA THR A 60 -21.64 -11.94 -6.18
C THR A 60 -22.52 -10.72 -6.44
N ASP A 61 -23.35 -10.31 -5.47
CA ASP A 61 -24.24 -9.15 -5.62
C ASP A 61 -23.46 -7.83 -5.60
N PHE A 62 -22.28 -7.84 -4.98
CA PHE A 62 -21.34 -6.73 -4.92
C PHE A 62 -19.94 -7.16 -5.37
N VAL A 63 -19.18 -6.21 -5.94
CA VAL A 63 -17.81 -6.46 -6.41
C VAL A 63 -16.77 -6.54 -5.28
N LEU A 64 -17.19 -6.39 -4.02
CA LEU A 64 -16.31 -6.16 -2.87
C LEU A 64 -15.35 -7.32 -2.61
N SER A 65 -15.84 -8.57 -2.67
CA SER A 65 -15.02 -9.78 -2.48
C SER A 65 -13.92 -9.91 -3.54
N HIS A 66 -14.25 -9.62 -4.80
CA HIS A 66 -13.30 -9.63 -5.92
C HIS A 66 -12.23 -8.54 -5.78
N LEU A 67 -12.64 -7.32 -5.40
CA LEU A 67 -11.69 -6.23 -5.15
C LEU A 67 -10.77 -6.53 -3.97
N TRP A 68 -11.29 -7.12 -2.89
CA TRP A 68 -10.49 -7.51 -1.73
C TRP A 68 -9.45 -8.57 -2.11
N ALA A 69 -9.85 -9.60 -2.85
CA ALA A 69 -8.95 -10.64 -3.33
C ALA A 69 -7.85 -10.06 -4.24
N THR A 70 -8.22 -9.18 -5.16
CA THR A 70 -7.27 -8.48 -6.04
C THR A 70 -6.30 -7.60 -5.24
N ALA A 71 -6.80 -6.81 -4.29
CA ALA A 71 -5.93 -6.00 -3.42
C ALA A 71 -4.98 -6.87 -2.58
N ARG A 72 -5.41 -8.08 -2.20
CA ARG A 72 -4.58 -9.02 -1.44
C ARG A 72 -3.41 -9.55 -2.25
N THR A 73 -3.56 -9.74 -3.56
CA THR A 73 -2.45 -10.18 -4.42
C THR A 73 -1.36 -9.11 -4.53
N LEU A 74 -1.70 -7.83 -4.41
CA LEU A 74 -0.74 -6.72 -4.47
C LEU A 74 0.21 -6.66 -3.27
N ARG A 75 -0.06 -7.42 -2.20
CA ARG A 75 0.91 -7.66 -1.10
C ARG A 75 1.97 -8.71 -1.44
N LEU A 76 1.90 -9.31 -2.63
CA LEU A 76 2.83 -10.33 -3.13
C LEU A 76 3.45 -9.90 -4.46
N ALA A 77 2.62 -9.39 -5.38
CA ALA A 77 3.06 -8.86 -6.67
C ALA A 77 4.07 -7.72 -6.48
N ASP A 78 5.06 -7.64 -7.36
CA ASP A 78 6.15 -6.64 -7.34
C ASP A 78 6.90 -6.54 -6.00
N GLY A 79 7.04 -7.69 -5.33
CA GLY A 79 7.73 -7.82 -4.06
C GLY A 79 6.76 -7.87 -2.88
N PRO A 80 6.85 -8.92 -2.03
CA PRO A 80 6.09 -9.00 -0.79
C PRO A 80 6.41 -7.84 0.16
N ASP A 81 5.47 -7.53 1.05
CA ASP A 81 5.62 -6.46 2.04
C ASP A 81 6.92 -6.59 2.84
N GLU A 82 7.30 -7.82 3.21
CA GLU A 82 8.48 -8.10 4.02
C GLU A 82 9.79 -7.71 3.30
N VAL A 83 9.83 -7.84 1.97
CA VAL A 83 10.98 -7.44 1.16
C VAL A 83 11.12 -5.91 1.11
N HIS A 84 9.98 -5.22 1.00
CA HIS A 84 9.94 -3.75 1.01
C HIS A 84 10.26 -3.19 2.39
N LEU A 85 9.74 -3.80 3.47
CA LEU A 85 10.08 -3.45 4.85
C LEU A 85 11.57 -3.64 5.13
N GLY A 86 12.19 -4.71 4.62
CA GLY A 86 13.64 -4.90 4.71
C GLY A 86 14.44 -3.82 3.97
N THR A 87 13.93 -3.32 2.84
CA THR A 87 14.53 -2.19 2.12
C THR A 87 14.44 -0.89 2.92
N ILE A 88 13.24 -0.59 3.45
CA ILE A 88 13.01 0.59 4.29
C ILE A 88 13.94 0.57 5.49
N ALA A 89 14.00 -0.56 6.22
CA ALA A 89 14.85 -0.70 7.39
C ALA A 89 16.33 -0.43 7.09
N LYS A 90 16.86 -0.97 5.98
CA LYS A 90 18.25 -0.71 5.55
C LYS A 90 18.52 0.77 5.29
N LEU A 91 17.58 1.47 4.63
CA LEU A 91 17.71 2.89 4.32
C LEU A 91 17.64 3.75 5.59
N GLU A 92 16.69 3.47 6.47
CA GLU A 92 16.54 4.21 7.73
C GLU A 92 17.75 4.00 8.66
N LEU A 93 18.28 2.77 8.76
CA LEU A 93 19.52 2.50 9.52
C LEU A 93 20.73 3.23 8.93
N SER A 94 20.80 3.37 7.61
CA SER A 94 21.89 4.13 6.97
C SER A 94 21.79 5.63 7.22
N ARG A 95 20.58 6.18 7.39
CA ARG A 95 20.34 7.60 7.72
C ARG A 95 20.61 7.90 9.19
N ALA A 96 20.29 6.95 10.08
CA ALA A 96 20.42 7.12 11.52
C ALA A 96 21.86 6.97 12.04
N ARG A 97 22.77 6.39 11.24
CA ARG A 97 24.19 6.35 11.57
C ARG A 97 24.78 7.76 11.40
N LEU A 98 24.94 8.46 12.53
CA LEU A 98 25.85 9.59 12.72
C LEU A 98 27.28 9.18 12.36
#